data_AF-A0A7X6P402-F1
#
_entry.id   AF-A0A7X6P402-F1
#
_cell.length_a   1.000
_cell.length_b   1.000
_cell.length_c   1.000
_cell.angle_alpha   90.00
_cell.angle_beta   90.00
_cell.angle_gamma   90.00
#
_symmetry.space_group_name_H-M   'P 1'
#
loop_
_entity.id
_entity.type
_entity.pdbx_description
1 polymer ?
#
loop_
_entity_poly.entity_id
_entity_poly.type
_entity_poly.pdbx_seq_one_letter_code
_entity_poly.pdbx_strand_id
1 'polypeptide(L)'
;MPTARPRHFVTETDQVAEALDRAAERWPGLSRSQLLVRLALEADRAATEHLEARRLRRRAAIAELSGTLTGVYEPGYLDTLRQDWPE
;
A
#
# COMPACT_ATOMS: atom_id res chain seq x y z
N MET A 1 -33.46 9.08 -7.68
CA MET A 1 -32.05 9.42 -8.00
C MET A 1 -31.23 8.14 -8.10
N PRO A 2 -30.94 7.64 -9.31
CA PRO A 2 -29.94 6.58 -9.48
C PRO A 2 -28.55 7.22 -9.28
N THR A 3 -27.85 6.84 -8.23
CA THR A 3 -26.45 7.20 -8.05
C THR A 3 -25.62 6.42 -9.07
N ALA A 4 -24.68 7.06 -9.76
CA ALA A 4 -23.81 6.42 -10.77
C ALA A 4 -22.91 5.30 -10.20
N ARG A 5 -22.77 5.23 -8.88
CA ARG A 5 -22.00 4.20 -8.18
C ARG A 5 -22.91 3.10 -7.62
N PRO A 6 -22.46 1.83 -7.62
CA PRO A 6 -23.19 0.73 -6.99
C PRO A 6 -23.48 1.01 -5.52
N ARG A 7 -24.59 0.46 -5.02
CA ARG A 7 -24.88 0.43 -3.58
C ARG A 7 -24.14 -0.75 -2.96
N HIS A 8 -23.49 -0.51 -1.83
CA HIS A 8 -22.86 -1.56 -1.03
C HIS A 8 -23.72 -1.81 0.21
N PHE A 9 -24.25 -3.03 0.31
CA PHE A 9 -24.94 -3.48 1.51
C PHE A 9 -23.94 -4.19 2.41
N VAL A 10 -23.90 -3.78 3.68
CA VAL A 10 -23.02 -4.35 4.69
C VAL A 10 -23.90 -4.87 5.82
N THR A 11 -23.73 -6.14 6.16
CA THR A 11 -24.32 -6.71 7.37
C THR A 11 -23.38 -6.43 8.53
N GLU A 12 -23.90 -5.82 9.58
CA GLU A 12 -23.14 -5.57 10.80
C GLU A 12 -22.95 -6.89 11.55
N THR A 13 -21.73 -7.43 11.50
CA THR A 13 -21.31 -8.54 12.37
C THR A 13 -20.86 -7.99 13.72
N ASP A 14 -20.70 -8.86 14.72
CA ASP A 14 -20.23 -8.45 16.06
C ASP A 14 -18.92 -7.65 15.99
N GLN A 15 -17.97 -8.10 15.16
CA GLN A 15 -16.71 -7.39 14.96
C GLN A 15 -16.90 -6.00 14.34
N VAL A 16 -17.83 -5.86 13.39
CA VAL A 16 -18.14 -4.55 12.79
C VAL A 16 -18.83 -3.67 13.82
N ALA A 17 -19.71 -4.22 14.65
CA ALA A 17 -20.39 -3.48 15.70
C ALA A 17 -19.40 -2.89 16.72
N GLU A 18 -18.49 -3.71 17.23
CA GLU A 18 -17.45 -3.26 18.16
C GLU A 18 -16.53 -2.19 17.54
N ALA A 19 -16.19 -2.35 16.26
CA ALA A 19 -15.38 -1.36 15.55
C ALA A 19 -16.10 -0.03 15.40
N LEU A 20 -17.41 -0.05 15.14
CA LEU A 20 -18.23 1.14 15.05
C LEU A 20 -18.45 1.81 16.41
N ASP A 21 -18.53 1.04 17.48
CA ASP A 21 -18.66 1.59 18.84
C ASP A 21 -17.39 2.35 19.24
N ARG A 22 -16.20 1.77 19.02
CA ARG A 22 -14.93 2.48 19.18
C ARG A 22 -14.80 3.70 18.27
N ALA A 23 -15.33 3.60 17.05
CA ALA A 23 -15.34 4.73 16.12
C ALA A 23 -16.27 5.86 16.58
N ALA A 24 -17.39 5.53 17.22
CA ALA A 24 -18.32 6.51 17.77
C ALA A 24 -17.72 7.29 18.95
N GLU A 25 -16.87 6.65 19.78
CA GLU A 25 -16.09 7.35 20.81
C GLU A 25 -15.15 8.38 20.19
N ARG A 26 -14.50 8.03 19.08
CA ARG A 26 -13.56 8.91 18.37
C ARG A 26 -14.26 10.02 17.57
N TRP A 27 -15.44 9.75 17.02
CA TRP A 27 -16.23 10.68 16.22
C TRP A 27 -17.68 10.73 16.71
N PRO A 28 -17.93 11.41 17.84
CA PRO A 28 -19.27 11.51 18.40
C PRO A 28 -20.22 12.24 17.44
N GLY A 29 -21.47 11.77 17.39
CA GLY A 29 -22.54 12.38 16.59
C GLY A 29 -22.63 11.90 15.14
N LEU A 30 -21.75 11.01 14.68
CA LEU A 30 -21.89 10.35 13.38
C LEU A 30 -22.78 9.11 13.47
N SER A 31 -23.58 8.88 12.42
CA SER A 31 -24.34 7.64 12.28
C SER A 31 -23.41 6.46 11.97
N ARG A 32 -23.86 5.24 12.25
CA ARG A 32 -23.08 4.01 11.96
C ARG A 32 -22.66 3.92 10.48
N SER A 33 -23.53 4.30 9.54
CA SER A 33 -23.19 4.33 8.12
C SER A 33 -22.11 5.37 7.78
N GLN A 34 -22.13 6.54 8.43
CA GLN A 34 -21.08 7.55 8.27
C GLN A 34 -19.75 7.07 8.85
N LEU A 35 -19.79 6.38 9.99
CA LEU A 35 -18.61 5.76 10.60
C LEU A 35 -18.01 4.66 9.71
N LEU A 36 -18.83 3.80 9.09
CA LEU A 36 -18.37 2.81 8.11
C LEU A 36 -17.62 3.47 6.95
N VAL A 37 -18.18 4.52 6.37
CA VAL A 37 -17.53 5.27 5.27
C VAL A 37 -16.21 5.87 5.75
N ARG A 38 -16.20 6.47 6.94
CA ARG A 38 -15.00 7.11 7.48
C ARG A 38 -13.88 6.10 7.76
N LEU A 39 -14.21 4.96 8.36
CA LEU A 39 -13.28 3.87 8.62
C LEU A 39 -12.70 3.31 7.32
N ALA A 40 -13.52 3.11 6.29
CA ALA A 40 -13.05 2.64 4.98
C ALA A 40 -12.03 3.61 4.36
N LEU A 41 -12.30 4.92 4.44
CA LEU A 41 -11.38 5.96 3.93
C LEU A 41 -10.13 6.13 4.79
N GLU A 42 -10.18 5.83 6.09
CA GLU A 42 -8.98 5.78 6.93
C GLU A 42 -8.11 4.58 6.62
N ALA A 43 -8.73 3.40 6.41
CA ALA A 43 -8.02 2.20 6.03
C ALA A 43 -7.31 2.36 4.66
N ASP A 44 -7.96 2.97 3.67
CA ASP A 44 -7.36 3.25 2.36
C ASP A 44 -6.14 4.20 2.46
N ARG A 45 -6.25 5.26 3.25
CA ARG A 45 -5.13 6.19 3.49
C ARG A 45 -3.95 5.48 4.16
N ALA A 46 -4.20 4.73 5.23
CA ALA A 46 -3.17 3.97 5.93
C ALA A 46 -2.50 2.93 5.00
N ALA A 47 -3.29 2.21 4.19
CA ALA A 47 -2.75 1.25 3.22
C ALA A 47 -1.88 1.94 2.16
N THR A 48 -2.31 3.08 1.64
CA THR A 48 -1.54 3.87 0.65
C THR A 48 -0.23 4.37 1.24
N GLU A 49 -0.25 4.92 2.45
CA GLU A 49 0.95 5.39 3.17
C GLU A 49 1.95 4.24 3.40
N HIS A 50 1.47 3.05 3.80
CA HIS A 50 2.31 1.87 3.95
C HIS A 50 2.96 1.42 2.63
N LEU A 51 2.21 1.45 1.52
CA LEU A 51 2.74 1.11 0.20
C LEU A 51 3.81 2.10 -0.25
N GLU A 52 3.59 3.40 -0.07
CA GLU A 52 4.58 4.43 -0.40
C GLU A 52 5.83 4.31 0.47
N ALA A 53 5.68 4.08 1.79
CA ALA A 53 6.80 3.83 2.68
C ALA A 53 7.62 2.58 2.26
N ARG A 54 6.95 1.52 1.78
CA ARG A 54 7.64 0.34 1.22
C ARG A 54 8.38 0.67 -0.08
N ARG A 55 7.77 1.44 -0.98
CA ARG A 55 8.38 1.88 -2.24
C ARG A 55 9.62 2.74 -1.99
N LEU A 56 9.52 3.70 -1.08
CA LEU A 56 10.63 4.58 -0.69
C LEU A 56 11.80 3.78 -0.10
N ARG A 57 11.52 2.86 0.85
CA ARG A 57 12.56 1.98 1.40
C ARG A 57 13.25 1.14 0.33
N ARG A 58 12.48 0.56 -0.60
CA ARG A 58 13.05 -0.20 -1.72
C ARG A 58 13.93 0.67 -2.62
N ARG A 59 13.49 1.88 -2.96
CA ARG A 59 14.27 2.81 -3.78
C ARG A 59 15.56 3.25 -3.08
N ALA A 60 15.48 3.53 -1.78
CA ALA A 60 16.65 3.88 -0.98
C ALA A 60 17.70 2.76 -0.99
N ALA A 61 17.29 1.51 -0.76
CA ALA A 61 18.19 0.36 -0.81
C ALA A 61 18.83 0.16 -2.20
N ILE A 62 18.04 0.33 -3.28
CA ILE A 62 18.58 0.25 -4.65
C ILE A 62 19.60 1.38 -4.88
N ALA A 63 19.29 2.61 -4.48
CA ALA A 63 20.19 3.75 -4.66
C ALA A 63 21.50 3.58 -3.85
N GLU A 64 21.42 3.05 -2.63
CA GLU A 64 22.58 2.75 -1.79
C GLU A 64 23.49 1.69 -2.42
N LEU A 65 22.91 0.63 -2.99
CA LEU A 65 23.67 -0.46 -3.62
C LEU A 65 24.11 -0.12 -5.04
N SER A 66 23.39 0.75 -5.75
CA SER A 66 23.70 1.09 -7.13
C SER A 66 25.06 1.76 -7.22
N GLY A 67 25.92 1.22 -8.08
CA GLY A 67 27.25 1.75 -8.32
C GLY A 67 28.29 1.43 -7.25
N THR A 68 27.93 0.72 -6.18
CA THR A 68 28.90 0.24 -5.17
C THR A 68 29.96 -0.70 -5.75
N LEU A 69 29.64 -1.38 -6.85
CA LEU A 69 30.55 -2.26 -7.57
C LEU A 69 31.08 -1.63 -8.87
N THR A 70 30.86 -0.33 -9.09
CA THR A 70 31.43 0.36 -10.25
C THR A 70 32.95 0.34 -10.16
N GLY A 71 33.60 -0.19 -11.18
CA GLY A 71 35.06 -0.34 -11.24
C GLY A 71 35.62 -1.62 -10.63
N VAL A 72 34.77 -2.48 -10.04
CA VAL A 72 35.18 -3.83 -9.57
C VAL A 72 35.33 -4.80 -10.74
N TYR A 73 34.55 -4.60 -11.80
CA TYR A 73 34.56 -5.46 -12.97
C TYR A 73 35.53 -4.93 -14.03
N GLU A 74 36.31 -5.84 -14.60
CA GLU A 74 37.25 -5.53 -15.68
C GLU A 74 36.51 -5.03 -16.94
N PRO A 75 37.16 -4.22 -17.78
CA PRO A 75 36.60 -3.82 -19.08
C PRO A 75 36.19 -5.05 -19.90
N GLY A 76 34.98 -5.01 -20.48
CA GLY A 76 34.45 -6.11 -21.31
C GLY A 76 33.89 -7.31 -20.55
N TYR A 77 33.95 -7.33 -19.20
CA TYR A 77 33.46 -8.45 -18.37
C TYR A 77 32.00 -8.83 -18.67
N LEU A 78 31.13 -7.83 -18.89
CA LEU A 78 29.71 -8.03 -19.19
C LEU A 78 29.50 -8.77 -20.53
N ASP A 79 30.34 -8.51 -21.53
CA ASP A 79 30.25 -9.12 -22.85
C ASP A 79 30.71 -10.59 -22.82
N THR A 80 31.71 -10.91 -22.00
CA THR A 80 32.11 -12.29 -21.72
C THR A 80 30.98 -13.06 -21.04
N LEU A 81 30.35 -12.47 -20.01
CA LEU A 81 29.27 -13.11 -19.25
C LEU A 81 28.04 -13.44 -20.10
N ARG A 82 27.74 -12.60 -21.10
CA ARG A 82 26.61 -12.81 -22.02
C ARG A 82 26.82 -13.96 -22.99
N GLN A 83 28.07 -14.35 -23.27
CA GLN A 83 28.37 -15.47 -24.16
C GLN A 83 28.01 -16.83 -23.53
N ASP A 84 27.93 -16.90 -22.20
CA ASP A 84 27.63 -18.13 -21.46
C ASP A 84 26.13 -18.44 -21.34
N TRP A 85 25.24 -17.52 -21.76
CA TRP A 85 23.79 -17.74 -21.78
C TRP A 85 23.31 -18.01 -23.21
N PRO A 86 22.79 -19.22 -23.52
CA PRO A 86 22.09 -19.44 -24.78
C PRO A 86 20.76 -18.68 -24.79
N GLU A 87 20.34 -18.25 -26.00
CA GLU A 87 19.14 -17.43 -26.27
C GLU A 87 17.85 -17.89 -25.57
#